data_AF-A0A9E3QHI5-F1
#
_entry.id   AF-A0A9E3QHI5-F1
#
_cell.length_a   1.000
_cell.length_b   1.000
_cell.length_c   1.000
_cell.angle_alpha   90.00
_cell.angle_beta   90.00
_cell.angle_gamma   90.00
#
_symmetry.space_group_name_H-M   'P 1'
#
loop_
_entity.id
_entity.type
_entity.pdbx_description
1 polymer ?
#
loop_
_entity_poly.entity_id
_entity_poly.type
_entity_poly.pdbx_seq_one_letter_code
_entity_poly.pdbx_strand_id
1 'polypeptide(L)'
;MSRGLGYAGVVIGLRGLRDLDPLWLSAVNNLGGALTLGIWTWATSAPPLVPTPEQALALFGFGVVQMAIPYALFARGLREIRGPEAGLIALLEPVLNPIWVVLLHGERPAPATVIGGLFLLAGIACRYLPAASLKPPAPEPVDEPGY
;
A
#
# COMPACT_ATOMS: atom_id res chain seq x y z
N MET A 1 14.89 -5.06 15.89
CA MET A 1 14.68 -6.47 15.46
C MET A 1 13.24 -6.97 15.60
N SER A 2 12.43 -6.47 16.55
CA SER A 2 11.05 -6.96 16.81
C SER A 2 10.00 -6.70 15.71
N ARG A 3 10.16 -5.66 14.87
CA ARG A 3 9.16 -5.28 13.86
C ARG A 3 9.12 -6.22 12.63
N GLY A 4 10.23 -6.89 12.30
CA GLY A 4 10.31 -7.76 11.12
C GLY A 4 9.55 -9.09 11.28
N LEU A 5 9.54 -9.66 12.49
CA LEU A 5 8.79 -10.88 12.80
C LEU A 5 7.28 -10.66 12.76
N GLY A 6 6.79 -9.52 13.25
CA GLY A 6 5.36 -9.18 13.15
C GLY A 6 4.91 -9.01 11.69
N TYR A 7 5.73 -8.36 10.86
CA TYR A 7 5.41 -8.15 9.45
C TYR A 7 5.38 -9.47 8.65
N ALA A 8 6.26 -10.41 8.94
CA ALA A 8 6.26 -11.73 8.32
C ALA A 8 4.97 -12.52 8.60
N GLY A 9 4.46 -12.46 9.84
CA GLY A 9 3.17 -13.06 10.20
C GLY A 9 1.99 -12.45 9.45
N VAL A 10 1.98 -11.12 9.30
CA VAL A 10 0.96 -10.40 8.51
C VAL A 10 1.00 -10.82 7.04
N VAL A 11 2.20 -10.93 6.43
CA VAL A 11 2.35 -11.35 5.02
C VAL A 11 1.84 -12.77 4.79
N ILE A 12 2.08 -13.70 5.73
CA ILE A 12 1.59 -15.08 5.64
C ILE A 12 0.06 -15.13 5.83
N GLY A 13 -0.50 -14.37 6.78
CA GLY A 13 -1.95 -14.26 6.97
C GLY A 13 -2.68 -13.67 5.77
N LEU A 14 -2.12 -12.62 5.16
CA LEU A 14 -2.67 -12.00 3.95
C LEU A 14 -2.69 -12.95 2.74
N ARG A 15 -1.74 -13.89 2.65
CA ARG A 15 -1.73 -14.93 1.61
C ARG A 15 -2.90 -15.90 1.70
N GLY A 16 -3.47 -16.12 2.90
CA GLY A 16 -4.64 -16.97 3.10
C GLY A 16 -5.98 -16.25 2.93
N LEU A 17 -5.98 -14.91 2.96
CA LEU A 17 -7.18 -14.07 2.90
C LEU A 17 -7.46 -13.54 1.49
N ARG A 18 -6.57 -13.78 0.54
CA ARG A 18 -6.64 -13.29 -0.86
C ARG A 18 -7.92 -13.64 -1.63
N ASP A 19 -8.65 -14.67 -1.20
CA ASP A 19 -9.87 -15.14 -1.86
C ASP A 19 -11.15 -14.54 -1.22
N LEU A 20 -11.02 -13.74 -0.14
CA LEU A 20 -12.14 -13.07 0.52
C LEU A 20 -12.39 -11.67 -0.05
N ASP A 21 -13.62 -11.16 0.13
CA ASP A 21 -13.97 -9.82 -0.35
C ASP A 21 -13.07 -8.74 0.28
N PRO A 22 -12.37 -7.91 -0.52
CA PRO A 22 -11.44 -6.89 -0.01
C PRO A 22 -12.09 -5.88 0.93
N LEU A 23 -13.39 -5.58 0.74
CA LEU A 23 -14.13 -4.65 1.59
C LEU A 23 -14.38 -5.26 2.97
N TRP A 24 -14.74 -6.55 3.01
CA TRP A 24 -14.93 -7.28 4.27
C TRP A 24 -13.64 -7.39 5.08
N LEU A 25 -12.52 -7.72 4.42
CA LEU A 25 -11.21 -7.78 5.07
C LEU A 25 -10.78 -6.44 5.65
N SER A 26 -10.97 -5.35 4.89
CA SER A 26 -10.64 -4.01 5.37
C SER A 26 -11.50 -3.62 6.56
N ALA A 27 -12.81 -3.94 6.54
CA ALA A 27 -13.70 -3.66 7.67
C ALA A 27 -13.27 -4.40 8.95
N VAL A 28 -13.01 -5.71 8.85
CA VAL A 28 -12.54 -6.51 10.00
C VAL A 28 -11.20 -6.02 10.53
N ASN A 29 -10.26 -5.68 9.64
CA ASN A 29 -8.96 -5.12 10.04
C ASN A 29 -9.11 -3.80 10.80
N ASN A 30 -9.95 -2.89 10.30
CA ASN A 30 -10.20 -1.60 10.95
C ASN A 30 -10.91 -1.75 12.30
N LEU A 31 -11.86 -2.67 12.43
CA LEU A 31 -12.50 -2.97 13.70
C LEU A 31 -11.51 -3.55 14.71
N GLY A 32 -10.64 -4.48 14.28
CA GLY A 32 -9.58 -5.02 15.13
C GLY A 32 -8.62 -3.93 15.61
N GLY A 33 -8.21 -3.03 14.70
CA GLY A 33 -7.38 -1.87 15.03
C GLY A 33 -8.05 -0.93 16.03
N ALA A 34 -9.33 -0.59 15.82
CA ALA A 34 -10.11 0.27 16.69
C ALA A 34 -10.27 -0.33 18.10
N LEU A 35 -10.55 -1.63 18.21
CA LEU A 35 -10.63 -2.33 19.50
C LEU A 35 -9.28 -2.34 20.22
N THR A 36 -8.20 -2.66 19.51
CA THR A 36 -6.85 -2.70 20.08
C THR A 36 -6.44 -1.33 20.63
N LEU A 37 -6.69 -0.27 19.85
CA LEU A 37 -6.45 1.11 20.27
C LEU A 37 -7.33 1.49 21.45
N GLY A 38 -8.63 1.17 21.42
CA GLY A 38 -9.56 1.46 22.51
C GLY A 38 -9.15 0.82 23.83
N ILE A 39 -8.78 -0.47 23.81
CA ILE A 39 -8.27 -1.20 24.98
C ILE A 39 -6.98 -0.55 25.50
N TRP A 40 -6.05 -0.23 24.60
CA TRP A 40 -4.79 0.42 24.97
C TRP A 40 -5.01 1.77 25.63
N THR A 41 -5.82 2.65 25.02
CA THR A 41 -6.10 3.98 25.57
C THR A 41 -6.84 3.90 26.89
N TRP A 42 -7.76 2.95 27.03
CA TRP A 42 -8.46 2.73 28.29
C TRP A 42 -7.52 2.23 29.39
N ALA A 43 -6.57 1.36 29.06
CA ALA A 43 -5.62 0.81 30.02
C ALA A 43 -4.48 1.77 30.42
N THR A 44 -4.12 2.71 29.56
CA THR A 44 -2.93 3.57 29.74
C THR A 44 -3.22 5.03 30.04
N SER A 45 -4.44 5.50 29.79
CA SER A 45 -4.80 6.91 29.98
C SER A 45 -5.64 7.12 31.24
N ALA A 46 -5.18 7.98 32.14
CA ALA A 46 -5.93 8.42 33.31
C ALA A 46 -6.01 9.96 33.33
N PRO A 47 -7.20 10.57 33.14
CA PRO A 47 -8.51 9.94 32.93
C PRO A 47 -8.66 9.29 31.54
N PRO A 48 -9.66 8.40 31.33
CA PRO A 48 -9.94 7.79 30.04
C PRO A 48 -10.19 8.87 28.98
N LEU A 49 -9.53 8.77 27.82
CA LEU A 49 -9.78 9.66 26.69
C LEU A 49 -11.12 9.29 26.04
N VAL A 50 -12.18 9.94 26.49
CA VAL A 50 -13.48 9.90 25.83
C VAL A 50 -13.56 11.09 24.86
N PRO A 51 -13.76 10.87 23.55
CA PRO A 51 -13.90 11.96 22.61
C PRO A 51 -15.14 12.80 22.92
N THR A 52 -15.03 14.11 22.83
CA THR A 52 -16.20 15.01 22.77
C THR A 52 -17.03 14.72 21.51
N PRO A 53 -18.31 15.13 21.45
CA PRO A 53 -19.14 14.92 20.27
C PRO A 53 -18.53 15.48 18.97
N GLU A 54 -17.85 16.62 19.06
CA GLU A 54 -17.14 17.23 17.93
C GLU A 54 -15.95 16.38 17.47
N GLN A 55 -15.16 15.86 18.42
CA GLN A 55 -14.06 14.95 18.14
C GLN A 55 -14.56 13.61 17.58
N ALA A 56 -15.67 13.08 18.09
CA ALA A 56 -16.30 11.88 17.56
C ALA A 56 -16.78 12.08 16.12
N LEU A 57 -17.39 13.23 15.82
CA LEU A 57 -17.80 13.59 14.46
C LEU A 57 -16.61 13.75 13.53
N ALA A 58 -15.53 14.40 14.00
CA ALA A 58 -14.30 14.51 13.24
C ALA A 58 -13.69 13.13 12.97
N LEU A 59 -13.54 12.27 13.98
CA LEU A 59 -13.03 10.91 13.85
C LEU A 59 -13.87 10.07 12.86
N PHE A 60 -15.20 10.20 12.93
CA PHE A 60 -16.10 9.57 11.97
C PHE A 60 -15.86 10.08 10.54
N GLY A 61 -15.78 11.41 10.36
CA GLY A 61 -15.49 12.03 9.08
C GLY A 61 -14.14 11.59 8.50
N PHE A 62 -13.09 11.55 9.32
CA PHE A 62 -11.77 11.03 8.95
C PHE A 62 -11.85 9.55 8.55
N GLY A 63 -12.55 8.73 9.32
CA GLY A 63 -12.74 7.31 9.01
C GLY A 63 -13.47 7.10 7.68
N VAL A 64 -14.50 7.88 7.39
CA VAL A 64 -15.22 7.80 6.11
C VAL A 64 -14.36 8.29 4.95
N VAL A 65 -13.80 9.50 5.07
CA VAL A 65 -13.13 10.18 3.95
C VAL A 65 -11.75 9.58 3.66
N GLN A 66 -10.98 9.22 4.68
CA GLN A 66 -9.61 8.75 4.49
C GLN A 66 -9.48 7.23 4.45
N MET A 67 -10.43 6.48 5.01
CA MET A 67 -10.40 5.01 4.95
C MET A 67 -11.50 4.46 4.05
N ALA A 68 -12.78 4.67 4.38
CA ALA A 68 -13.87 3.97 3.70
C ALA A 68 -13.95 4.29 2.20
N ILE A 69 -13.87 5.57 1.81
CA ILE A 69 -13.94 6.00 0.41
C ILE A 69 -12.74 5.45 -0.40
N PRO A 70 -11.47 5.67 0.01
CA PRO A 70 -10.32 5.12 -0.71
C PRO A 70 -10.35 3.60 -0.83
N TYR A 71 -10.73 2.87 0.22
CA TYR A 71 -10.84 1.42 0.14
C TYR A 71 -11.95 0.94 -0.80
N ALA A 72 -13.11 1.61 -0.82
CA ALA A 72 -14.18 1.28 -1.75
C ALA A 72 -13.77 1.54 -3.21
N LEU A 73 -13.10 2.67 -3.47
CA LEU A 73 -12.55 2.99 -4.79
C LEU A 73 -11.44 2.01 -5.19
N PHE A 74 -10.56 1.64 -4.28
CA PHE A 74 -9.49 0.68 -4.51
C PHE A 74 -10.03 -0.72 -4.81
N ALA A 75 -10.98 -1.22 -4.01
CA ALA A 75 -11.62 -2.51 -4.23
C ALA A 75 -12.37 -2.55 -5.57
N ARG A 76 -12.97 -1.44 -5.99
CA ARG A 76 -13.59 -1.30 -7.31
C ARG A 76 -12.55 -1.24 -8.43
N GLY A 77 -11.49 -0.46 -8.26
CA GLY A 77 -10.38 -0.39 -9.22
C GLY A 77 -9.71 -1.76 -9.43
N LEU A 78 -9.50 -2.53 -8.38
CA LEU A 78 -8.97 -3.91 -8.48
C LEU A 78 -9.82 -4.84 -9.36
N ARG A 79 -11.13 -4.60 -9.48
CA ARG A 79 -12.03 -5.38 -10.34
C ARG A 79 -12.00 -4.92 -11.80
N GLU A 80 -11.63 -3.66 -12.05
CA GLU A 80 -11.69 -3.03 -13.38
C GLU A 80 -10.31 -2.91 -14.05
N ILE A 81 -9.22 -2.91 -13.29
CA ILE A 81 -7.86 -2.58 -13.76
C ILE A 81 -7.08 -3.85 -14.14
N ARG A 82 -6.51 -3.90 -15.35
CA ARG A 82 -5.66 -5.00 -15.81
C ARG A 82 -4.26 -4.89 -15.16
N GLY A 83 -3.64 -6.01 -14.80
CA GLY A 83 -2.43 -6.09 -13.94
C GLY A 83 -1.30 -5.05 -14.13
N PRO A 84 -0.98 -4.56 -15.34
CA PRO A 84 0.05 -3.54 -15.54
C PRO A 84 -0.30 -2.14 -14.98
N GLU A 85 -1.57 -1.73 -15.05
CA GLU A 85 -2.04 -0.40 -14.65
C GLU A 85 -2.13 -0.26 -13.12
N ALA A 86 -2.50 -1.34 -12.43
CA ALA A 86 -2.53 -1.38 -10.96
C ALA A 86 -1.14 -1.14 -10.35
N GLY A 87 -0.09 -1.64 -11.02
CA GLY A 87 1.29 -1.36 -10.64
C GLY A 87 1.67 0.12 -10.80
N LEU A 88 1.16 0.80 -11.85
CA LEU A 88 1.44 2.22 -12.08
C LEU A 88 0.81 3.07 -10.99
N ILE A 89 -0.44 2.77 -10.61
CA ILE A 89 -1.14 3.46 -9.52
C ILE A 89 -0.43 3.24 -8.18
N ALA A 90 -0.02 2.01 -7.88
CA ALA A 90 0.73 1.69 -6.66
C ALA A 90 2.08 2.43 -6.56
N LEU A 91 2.66 2.81 -7.70
CA LEU A 91 3.91 3.57 -7.76
C LEU A 91 3.70 5.08 -7.84
N LEU A 92 2.51 5.51 -8.26
CA LEU A 92 2.11 6.90 -8.26
C LEU A 92 1.98 7.44 -6.82
N GLU A 93 1.44 6.63 -5.91
CA GLU A 93 1.29 6.98 -4.48
C GLU A 93 2.61 7.44 -3.82
N PRO A 94 3.71 6.68 -3.87
CA PRO A 94 4.96 7.11 -3.26
C PRO A 94 5.68 8.23 -4.01
N VAL A 95 5.35 8.51 -5.28
CA VAL A 95 5.86 9.69 -6.02
C VAL A 95 5.08 10.94 -5.65
N LEU A 96 3.76 10.83 -5.50
CA LEU A 96 2.88 11.93 -5.11
C LEU A 96 3.14 12.40 -3.67
N ASN A 97 3.43 11.48 -2.73
CA ASN A 97 3.66 11.85 -1.33
C ASN A 97 4.75 12.92 -1.13
N PRO A 98 5.99 12.79 -1.67
CA PRO A 98 7.01 13.83 -1.61
C PRO A 98 6.59 15.14 -2.30
N ILE A 99 5.87 15.06 -3.42
CA ILE A 99 5.40 16.24 -4.16
C ILE A 99 4.43 17.05 -3.30
N TRP A 100 3.45 16.39 -2.67
CA TRP A 100 2.50 17.05 -1.78
C TRP A 100 3.16 17.69 -0.56
N VAL A 101 4.18 17.05 0.03
CA VAL A 101 4.94 17.62 1.15
C VAL A 101 5.65 18.91 0.74
N VAL A 102 6.34 18.90 -0.42
CA VAL A 102 7.03 20.09 -0.94
C VAL A 102 6.04 21.22 -1.24
N LEU A 103 4.88 20.89 -1.84
CA LEU A 103 3.87 21.89 -2.22
C LEU A 103 3.12 22.48 -1.01
N LEU A 104 2.78 21.69 -0.01
CA LEU A 104 1.94 22.12 1.12
C LEU A 104 2.72 22.71 2.29
N HIS A 105 3.95 22.24 2.54
CA HIS A 105 4.75 22.71 3.66
C HIS A 105 5.81 23.74 3.25
N GLY A 106 6.23 23.80 1.98
CA GLY A 106 7.25 24.76 1.50
C GLY A 106 8.64 24.60 2.16
N GLU A 107 8.78 23.70 3.13
CA GLU A 107 10.03 23.36 3.78
C GLU A 107 10.91 22.56 2.84
N ARG A 108 12.21 22.90 2.79
CA ARG A 108 13.18 22.15 2.00
C ARG A 108 13.24 20.72 2.57
N PRO A 109 12.89 19.68 1.78
CA PRO A 109 12.90 18.32 2.29
C PRO A 109 14.30 17.97 2.78
N ALA A 110 14.36 17.33 3.95
CA ALA A 110 15.63 16.87 4.52
C ALA A 110 16.40 16.03 3.48
N PRO A 111 17.74 16.05 3.47
CA PRO A 111 18.54 15.28 2.51
C PRO A 111 18.15 13.79 2.46
N ALA A 112 17.76 13.21 3.60
CA ALA A 112 17.28 11.83 3.69
C ALA A 112 15.99 11.58 2.89
N THR A 113 15.05 12.52 2.86
CA THR A 113 13.81 12.43 2.08
C THR A 113 14.10 12.46 0.58
N VAL A 114 15.06 13.30 0.16
CA VAL A 114 15.51 13.38 -1.23
C VAL A 114 16.16 12.06 -1.66
N ILE A 115 17.05 11.51 -0.85
CA ILE A 115 17.72 10.23 -1.12
C ILE A 115 16.69 9.09 -1.18
N GLY A 116 15.76 9.01 -0.22
CA GLY A 116 14.69 8.01 -0.22
C GLY A 116 13.80 8.10 -1.46
N GLY A 117 13.42 9.32 -1.87
CA GLY A 117 12.68 9.57 -3.10
C GLY A 117 13.44 9.14 -4.36
N LEU A 118 14.75 9.38 -4.40
CA LEU A 118 15.61 8.98 -5.53
C LEU A 118 15.69 7.46 -5.67
N PHE A 119 15.86 6.73 -4.56
CA PHE A 119 15.84 5.26 -4.55
C PHE A 119 14.50 4.69 -4.99
N LEU A 120 13.40 5.33 -4.58
CA LEU A 120 12.07 4.94 -4.99
C LEU A 120 11.86 5.11 -6.50
N LEU A 121 12.22 6.27 -7.05
CA LEU A 121 12.19 6.54 -8.49
C LEU A 121 13.08 5.57 -9.28
N ALA A 122 14.27 5.23 -8.75
CA ALA A 122 15.15 4.22 -9.36
C ALA A 122 14.51 2.83 -9.37
N GLY A 123 13.86 2.41 -8.28
CA GLY A 123 13.11 1.15 -8.22
C GLY A 123 11.94 1.10 -9.22
N ILE A 124 11.23 2.21 -9.37
CA ILE A 124 10.17 2.38 -10.38
C ILE A 124 10.77 2.24 -11.79
N ALA A 125 11.85 2.97 -12.08
CA ALA A 125 12.52 2.91 -13.38
C ALA A 125 13.00 1.48 -13.71
N CYS A 126 13.64 0.78 -12.77
CA CYS A 126 14.05 -0.62 -12.97
C CYS A 126 12.88 -1.57 -13.24
N ARG A 127 11.69 -1.31 -12.67
CA ARG A 127 10.52 -2.16 -12.86
C ARG A 127 9.73 -1.86 -14.13
N TYR A 128 9.75 -0.61 -14.59
CA TYR A 128 8.97 -0.15 -15.75
C TYR A 128 9.77 -0.01 -17.03
N LEU A 129 11.10 0.10 -16.93
CA LEU A 129 11.95 -0.14 -18.08
C LEU A 129 11.77 -1.62 -18.44
N PRO A 130 11.24 -1.93 -19.64
CA PRO A 130 11.26 -3.29 -20.11
C PRO A 130 12.73 -3.70 -20.10
N ALA A 131 13.07 -4.77 -19.37
CA ALA A 131 14.34 -5.45 -19.60
C ALA A 131 14.41 -5.66 -21.11
N ALA A 132 15.29 -4.89 -21.76
CA ALA A 132 15.34 -4.77 -23.21
C ALA A 132 15.22 -6.19 -23.77
N SER A 133 14.12 -6.42 -24.50
CA SER A 133 13.67 -7.73 -24.95
C SER A 133 14.88 -8.57 -25.32
N LEU A 134 15.26 -9.52 -24.45
CA LEU A 134 16.23 -10.53 -24.81
C LEU A 134 15.52 -11.35 -25.86
N LYS A 135 15.77 -11.02 -27.12
CA LYS A 135 15.31 -11.74 -28.29
C LYS A 135 15.52 -13.23 -27.99
N PRO A 136 14.45 -14.05 -27.92
CA PRO A 136 14.61 -15.47 -27.69
C PRO A 136 15.62 -16.00 -28.72
N PRO A 137 16.58 -16.84 -28.33
CA PRO A 137 17.49 -17.45 -29.29
C PRO A 137 16.65 -18.12 -30.38
N ALA A 138 17.06 -17.92 -31.63
CA ALA A 138 16.38 -18.53 -32.77
C ALA A 138 16.26 -20.04 -32.53
N PRO A 139 15.11 -20.66 -32.86
CA PRO A 139 14.97 -22.10 -32.72
C PRO A 139 16.13 -22.79 -33.44
N GLU A 140 16.79 -23.71 -32.73
CA GLU A 140 17.85 -24.52 -33.33
C GLU A 140 17.29 -25.27 -34.55
N PRO A 141 18.04 -25.39 -35.65
CA PRO A 141 17.65 -26.23 -36.76
C PRO A 141 17.35 -27.63 -36.21
N VAL A 142 16.13 -28.11 -36.44
CA VAL A 142 15.81 -29.51 -36.16
C VAL A 142 16.59 -30.32 -37.17
N ASP A 143 17.64 -31.04 -36.72
CA ASP A 143 18.28 -32.07 -37.52
C ASP A 143 17.24 -33.14 -37.80
N GLU A 144 16.58 -33.03 -38.96
CA GLU A 144 15.71 -34.08 -39.47
C GLU A 144 16.57 -35.34 -39.65
N PRO A 145 16.23 -36.48 -39.01
CA PRO A 145 16.95 -37.71 -39.24
C PRO A 145 16.75 -38.13 -40.70
N GLY A 146 17.85 -38.09 -41.45
CA GLY A 146 17.90 -38.56 -42.83
C GLY A 146 17.38 -39.99 -42.93
N TYR A 147 16.28 -40.14 -43.67
CA TYR A 147 15.84 -41.42 -44.23
C TYR A 147 16.27 -41.48 -45.69
#